data_AF-H2YED5-F1
#
_entry.id   AF-H2YED5-F1
#
_cell.length_a   1.000
_cell.length_b   1.000
_cell.length_c   1.000
_cell.angle_alpha   90.00
_cell.angle_beta   90.00
_cell.angle_gamma   90.00
#
_symmetry.space_group_name_H-M   'P 1'
#
loop_
_entity.id
_entity.type
_entity.pdbx_description
1 polymer ?
#
loop_
_entity_poly.entity_id
_entity_poly.type
_entity_poly.pdbx_seq_one_letter_code
_entity_poly.pdbx_strand_id
1 'polypeptide(L)' 'MDVKGPILFVLVLFLFVLQVLAGRDFYKILQVSKEATTKQIKSAYRKLAKQMHPDKNPDDPTATEKFQELALAYEV' A
#
# COMPACT_ATOMS: atom_id res chain seq x y z
N MET A 1 34.67 5.06 28.13
CA MET A 1 34.18 4.81 26.77
C MET A 1 32.67 4.80 26.83
N ASP A 2 32.03 5.90 26.43
CA ASP A 2 30.57 6.06 26.49
C ASP A 2 29.87 5.20 25.43
N VAL A 3 29.57 3.95 25.81
CA VAL A 3 28.79 2.99 25.00
C VAL A 3 27.35 3.46 24.74
N LYS A 4 26.88 4.51 25.43
CA LYS A 4 25.52 5.05 25.28
C LYS A 4 25.27 5.72 23.93
N GLY A 5 26.28 6.39 23.36
CA GLY A 5 26.21 7.04 22.05
C GLY A 5 25.90 6.09 20.89
N PRO A 6 26.70 5.02 20.68
CA PRO A 6 26.46 4.07 19.59
C PRO A 6 25.18 3.25 19.79
N ILE A 7 24.79 2.93 21.04
CA ILE A 7 23.52 2.23 21.32
C ILE A 7 22.32 3.10 20.94
N LEU A 8 22.34 4.39 21.29
CA LEU A 8 21.27 5.32 20.92
C LEU A 8 21.18 5.47 19.40
N PHE A 9 22.31 5.53 18.69
CA PHE A 9 22.34 5.62 17.23
C PHE A 9 21.75 4.37 16.56
N VAL A 10 22.10 3.17 17.02
CA VAL A 10 21.55 1.91 16.50
C VAL A 10 20.06 1.80 16.81
N LEU A 11 19.62 2.25 17.98
CA LEU A 11 18.21 2.25 18.35
C LEU A 11 17.40 3.24 17.50
N VAL A 12 17.91 4.43 17.24
CA VAL A 12 17.28 5.42 16.35
C VAL A 12 17.25 4.90 14.91
N LEU A 13 18.34 4.29 14.43
CA LEU A 13 18.39 3.68 13.10
C LEU A 13 17.38 2.54 12.97
N PHE A 14 17.24 1.71 14.00
CA PHE A 14 16.26 0.63 14.05
C PHE A 14 14.82 1.17 14.04
N LEU A 15 14.53 2.19 14.84
CA LEU A 15 13.22 2.86 14.84
C LEU A 15 12.90 3.50 13.47
N PHE A 16 13.91 4.05 12.79
CA PHE A 16 13.76 4.59 11.45
C PHE A 16 13.47 3.49 10.41
N VAL A 17 14.15 2.35 10.50
CA VAL A 17 13.89 1.17 9.66
C VAL A 17 12.48 0.61 9.89
N LEU A 18 11.98 0.61 11.14
CA LEU A 18 10.61 0.23 11.45
C LEU A 18 9.57 1.17 10.80
N GLN A 19 9.81 2.49 10.79
CA GLN A 19 8.94 3.44 10.09
C GLN A 19 8.88 3.16 8.58
N VAL A 20 9.99 2.80 7.94
CA VAL A 20 10.03 2.53 6.49
C VAL A 20 9.35 1.21 6.12
N LEU A 21 9.44 0.17 6.97
CA LEU A 21 8.80 -1.13 6.73
C LEU A 21 7.28 -1.13 6.94
N ALA A 22 6.75 -0.26 7.79
CA ALA A 22 5.32 -0.23 8.15
C ALA A 22 4.41 0.50 7.14
N GLY A 23 4.97 1.13 6.10
CA GLY A 23 4.20 1.80 5.06
C GLY A 23 3.49 0.79 4.16
N ARG A 24 2.18 0.58 4.33
CA ARG A 24 1.36 -0.12 3.33
C ARG A 24 1.54 0.56 1.97
N ASP A 25 2.10 -0.15 1.00
CA ASP A 25 2.33 0.37 -0.36
C ASP A 25 1.00 0.37 -1.14
N PHE A 26 0.10 1.30 -0.82
CA PHE A 26 -1.16 1.49 -1.57
C PHE A 26 -0.93 1.74 -3.06
N TYR A 27 0.20 2.38 -3.40
CA TYR A 27 0.69 2.55 -4.76
C TYR A 27 0.95 1.22 -5.48
N LYS A 28 1.44 0.17 -4.78
CA LYS A 28 1.59 -1.17 -5.37
C LYS A 28 0.24 -1.83 -5.63
N ILE A 29 -0.72 -1.68 -4.71
CA ILE A 29 -2.09 -2.23 -4.88
C ILE A 29 -2.78 -1.58 -6.08
N LEU A 30 -2.66 -0.26 -6.21
CA LEU A 30 -3.20 0.51 -7.33
C LEU A 30 -2.36 0.39 -8.62
N GLN A 31 -1.21 -0.31 -8.57
CA GLN A 31 -0.27 -0.48 -9.68
C GLN A 31 0.17 0.86 -10.30
N VAL A 32 0.42 1.86 -9.45
CA VAL A 32 0.84 3.19 -9.85
C VAL A 32 2.19 3.55 -9.22
N SER A 33 2.91 4.47 -9.85
CA SER A 33 4.17 5.01 -9.29
C SER A 33 3.91 5.73 -7.97
N LYS A 34 4.92 5.82 -7.10
CA LYS A 34 4.83 6.61 -5.86
C LYS A 34 4.68 8.11 -6.14
N GLU A 35 5.08 8.53 -7.33
CA GLU A 35 4.97 9.89 -7.87
C GLU A 35 3.65 10.10 -8.63
N ALA A 36 2.74 9.12 -8.61
CA ALA A 36 1.48 9.21 -9.34
C ALA A 36 0.60 10.33 -8.77
N THR A 37 0.11 11.17 -9.68
CA THR A 37 -0.85 12.22 -9.34
C THR A 37 -2.18 11.62 -8.89
N THR A 38 -2.93 12.37 -8.10
CA THR A 38 -4.31 12.00 -7.67
C THR A 38 -5.21 11.62 -8.85
N LYS A 39 -5.03 12.27 -10.01
CA LYS A 39 -5.74 11.94 -11.26
C LYS A 39 -5.36 10.54 -11.78
N GLN A 40 -4.09 10.15 -11.72
CA GLN A 40 -3.60 8.83 -12.11
C GLN A 40 -4.08 7.75 -11.13
N ILE A 41 -4.01 8.01 -9.82
CA ILE A 41 -4.54 7.12 -8.77
C ILE A 41 -6.03 6.84 -9.02
N LYS A 42 -6.85 7.88 -9.19
CA LYS A 42 -8.29 7.74 -9.47
C LYS A 42 -8.58 7.01 -10.78
N SER A 43 -7.73 7.18 -11.79
CA SER A 43 -7.86 6.47 -13.06
C SER A 43 -7.52 4.98 -12.92
N ALA A 44 -6.43 4.66 -12.23
CA ALA A 44 -6.01 3.29 -11.96
C ALA A 44 -7.04 2.55 -11.11
N TYR A 45 -7.54 3.18 -10.03
CA TYR A 45 -8.63 2.64 -9.21
C TYR A 45 -9.85 2.26 -10.05
N ARG A 46 -10.36 3.17 -10.89
CA ARG A 46 -11.52 2.88 -11.75
C ARG A 46 -11.27 1.73 -12.73
N LYS A 47 -10.04 1.61 -13.23
CA LYS A 47 -9.65 0.53 -14.15
C LYS A 47 -9.63 -0.82 -13.42
N LEU A 48 -8.96 -0.87 -12.27
CA LEU A 48 -8.88 -2.07 -11.44
C LEU A 48 -10.25 -2.47 -10.90
N ALA A 49 -11.08 -1.54 -10.43
CA ALA A 49 -12.42 -1.81 -9.91
C ALA A 49 -13.31 -2.46 -10.97
N LYS A 50 -13.20 -2.05 -12.23
CA LYS A 50 -13.91 -2.70 -13.36
C LYS A 50 -13.35 -4.06 -13.74
N GLN A 51 -12.08 -4.34 -13.47
CA GLN A 51 -11.45 -5.62 -13.75
C GLN A 51 -11.75 -6.64 -12.65
N MET A 52 -11.77 -6.18 -11.40
CA MET A 52 -11.93 -7.01 -10.20
C MET A 52 -13.38 -7.07 -9.72
N HIS A 53 -14.33 -6.46 -10.44
CA HIS A 53 -15.74 -6.46 -10.05
C HIS A 53 -16.25 -7.90 -9.90
N PRO A 54 -16.96 -8.25 -8.81
CA PRO A 54 -17.48 -9.60 -8.59
C PRO A 54 -18.42 -10.05 -9.73
N ASP A 55 -19.23 -9.15 -10.30
CA ASP A 55 -20.07 -9.47 -11.48
C ASP A 55 -19.27 -9.97 -12.70
N LYS A 56 -18.00 -9.55 -12.83
CA LYS A 56 -17.12 -9.98 -13.93
C LYS A 56 -16.25 -11.18 -13.56
N ASN A 57 -16.15 -11.49 -12.27
CA ASN A 57 -15.40 -12.63 -11.75
C ASN A 57 -16.31 -13.48 -10.83
N PRO A 58 -17.46 -13.96 -11.33
CA PRO A 58 -18.42 -14.70 -10.50
C PRO A 58 -17.87 -16.04 -10.00
N ASP A 59 -16.86 -16.58 -10.69
CA ASP A 59 -16.22 -17.85 -10.36
C ASP A 59 -15.05 -17.71 -9.38
N ASP A 60 -14.64 -16.47 -9.06
CA ASP A 60 -13.56 -16.21 -8.09
C ASP A 60 -14.18 -15.83 -6.73
N PRO A 61 -14.18 -16.74 -5.73
CA PRO A 61 -14.70 -16.45 -4.40
C PRO A 61 -13.90 -15.35 -3.67
N THR A 62 -12.67 -15.06 -4.11
CA THR A 62 -11.81 -14.01 -3.56
C THR A 62 -12.02 -12.65 -4.23
N ALA A 63 -12.88 -12.55 -5.27
CA ALA A 63 -13.15 -11.29 -5.97
C ALA A 63 -13.72 -10.21 -5.03
N THR A 64 -14.58 -10.61 -4.09
CA THR A 64 -15.16 -9.70 -3.09
C THR A 64 -14.09 -9.15 -2.15
N GLU A 65 -13.20 -9.98 -1.62
CA GLU A 65 -12.10 -9.55 -0.73
C GLU A 65 -11.13 -8.62 -1.46
N LYS A 66 -10.74 -8.99 -2.69
CA LYS A 66 -9.85 -8.15 -3.50
C LYS A 66 -10.48 -6.80 -3.86
N PHE A 67 -11.79 -6.76 -4.12
CA PHE A 67 -12.52 -5.52 -4.37
C PHE A 67 -12.58 -4.64 -3.12
N GLN A 68 -12.78 -5.23 -1.94
CA GLN A 68 -12.73 -4.51 -0.66
C GLN A 68 -11.31 -3.96 -0.38
N GLU A 69 -10.26 -4.74 -0.64
CA GLU A 69 -8.88 -4.28 -0.48
C GLU A 69 -8.54 -3.12 -1.42
N LEU A 70 -9.03 -3.17 -2.67
CA LEU A 70 -8.90 -2.09 -3.63
C LEU A 70 -9.63 -0.81 -3.17
N ALA A 71 -10.82 -0.94 -2.58
CA ALA A 71 -11.58 0.18 -2.04
C ALA A 71 -10.84 0.84 -0.87
N LEU A 72 -10.32 0.03 0.06
CA LEU A 72 -9.49 0.51 1.18
C LEU A 72 -8.23 1.22 0.71
N ALA A 73 -7.60 0.75 -0.38
CA ALA A 73 -6.41 1.37 -0.94
C ALA A 73 -6.66 2.74 -1.61
N TYR A 74 -7.90 3.03 -1.99
CA TYR A 74 -8.30 4.33 -2.55
C TYR A 74 -8.75 5.34 -1.49
N GLU A 75 -9.13 4.89 -0.30
CA GLU A 75 -9.63 5.74 0.79
C GLU A 75 -8.51 6.43 1.60
N VAL A 76 -7.24 6.07 1.36
CA VAL A 76 -6.05 6.65 2.00
C VAL A 76 -5.51 7.84 1.22
#